data_AF-A0A955VJM7-F1
#
_entry.id   AF-A0A955VJM7-F1
#
_cell.length_a   1.000
_cell.length_b   1.000
_cell.length_c   1.000
_cell.angle_alpha   90.00
_cell.angle_beta   90.00
_cell.angle_gamma   90.00
#
_symmetry.space_group_name_H-M   'P 1'
#
loop_
_entity.id
_entity.type
_entity.pdbx_description
1 polymer ?
#
loop_
_entity_poly.entity_id
_entity_poly.type
_entity_poly.pdbx_seq_one_letter_code
_entity_poly.pdbx_strand_id
1 'polypeptide(L)'
;MKTKEPMTDHVLRCTLHLPGGQTPCTIAHSDDRANPQRPTRPLALARWLLVAALVGAFGCTLAPRKPTALDLAQRRECRRGNIASCLRQCHVGDGPSCYAVARAYYAGDNDAIVRNRSEYRRYLSRACDLRYGDACFEVGRRILWYQEGQCEAKTARCDKARIDEGRALITRACRLGSVRACRLLAAAFLAGELFFSRDQSRAGRYRQRACALGHQPSCLGP
;
A
#
# COMPACT_ATOMS: atom_id res chain seq x y z
N MET A 1 -19.59 9.69 37.45
CA MET A 1 -18.81 8.57 38.04
C MET A 1 -18.75 7.48 36.98
N LYS A 2 -17.62 7.24 36.28
CA LYS A 2 -16.58 6.23 36.59
C LYS A 2 -17.22 4.99 37.27
N THR A 3 -17.23 3.82 36.64
CA THR A 3 -16.05 2.94 36.55
C THR A 3 -16.00 2.03 35.31
N LYS A 4 -14.75 1.68 34.96
CA LYS A 4 -14.24 0.82 33.88
C LYS A 4 -14.19 -0.67 34.26
N GLU A 5 -14.26 -1.52 33.22
CA GLU A 5 -13.56 -2.81 32.97
C GLU A 5 -13.94 -4.09 33.76
N PRO A 6 -13.62 -5.32 33.26
CA PRO A 6 -13.04 -5.70 31.95
C PRO A 6 -13.77 -6.85 31.19
N MET A 7 -13.33 -7.02 29.94
CA MET A 7 -13.72 -8.01 28.94
C MET A 7 -12.96 -9.33 29.17
N THR A 8 -13.67 -10.46 29.28
CA THR A 8 -13.10 -11.82 29.36
C THR A 8 -12.91 -12.40 27.96
N ASP A 9 -11.69 -12.80 27.66
CA ASP A 9 -11.24 -13.42 26.40
C ASP A 9 -11.58 -14.91 26.40
N HIS A 10 -12.53 -15.33 25.56
CA HIS A 10 -12.82 -16.74 25.31
C HIS A 10 -11.94 -17.23 24.14
N VAL A 11 -10.78 -17.80 24.46
CA VAL A 11 -9.98 -18.53 23.46
C VAL A 11 -10.47 -19.97 23.38
N LEU A 12 -11.08 -20.31 22.24
CA LEU A 12 -11.37 -21.68 21.83
C LEU A 12 -10.08 -22.51 21.75
N ARG A 13 -10.01 -23.60 22.51
CA ARG A 13 -8.99 -24.65 22.39
C ARG A 13 -9.30 -25.52 21.17
N CYS A 14 -8.46 -25.44 20.13
CA CYS A 14 -8.39 -26.48 19.11
C CYS A 14 -7.30 -27.49 19.49
N THR A 15 -7.70 -28.71 19.86
CA THR A 15 -6.81 -29.87 20.01
C THR A 15 -6.61 -30.53 18.65
N LEU A 16 -5.40 -30.46 18.10
CA LEU A 16 -4.96 -31.29 16.97
C LEU A 16 -4.29 -32.55 17.52
N HIS A 17 -4.88 -33.70 17.24
CA HIS A 17 -4.30 -35.02 17.46
C HIS A 17 -3.62 -35.46 16.16
N LEU A 18 -2.30 -35.62 16.18
CA LEU A 18 -1.55 -36.39 15.17
C LEU A 18 -0.34 -37.06 15.83
N PRO A 19 -0.03 -38.32 15.47
CA PRO A 19 0.93 -39.14 16.17
C PRO A 19 2.34 -38.98 15.58
N GLY A 20 3.34 -39.01 16.46
CA GLY A 20 4.72 -39.37 16.11
C GLY A 20 5.69 -38.20 15.92
N GLY A 21 6.69 -38.14 16.82
CA GLY A 21 7.96 -37.46 16.58
C GLY A 21 8.17 -36.18 17.38
N GLN A 22 8.81 -36.32 18.55
CA GLN A 22 9.06 -35.25 19.51
C GLN A 22 10.31 -34.44 19.12
N THR A 23 10.16 -33.14 18.90
CA THR A 23 11.19 -32.15 19.27
C THR A 23 10.51 -30.96 19.94
N PRO A 24 10.86 -30.60 21.18
CA PRO A 24 10.27 -29.44 21.84
C PRO A 24 10.92 -28.15 21.31
N CYS A 25 10.15 -27.33 20.59
CA CYS A 25 10.45 -25.91 20.45
C CYS A 25 10.13 -25.23 21.79
N THR A 26 11.16 -25.01 22.61
CA THR A 26 11.05 -24.11 23.76
C THR A 26 11.02 -22.68 23.27
N ILE A 27 9.94 -21.96 23.56
CA ILE A 27 9.88 -20.50 23.43
C ILE A 27 10.68 -19.95 24.61
N ALA A 28 11.85 -19.37 24.31
CA ALA A 28 12.63 -18.63 25.30
C ALA A 28 11.92 -17.29 25.58
N HIS A 29 11.32 -17.16 26.76
CA HIS A 29 11.02 -15.86 27.35
C HIS A 29 12.34 -15.25 27.86
N SER A 30 12.67 -14.05 27.38
CA SER A 30 13.76 -13.25 27.94
C SER A 30 13.31 -12.61 29.26
N ASP A 31 13.63 -13.26 30.37
CA ASP A 31 13.62 -12.64 31.70
C ASP A 31 15.06 -12.23 32.06
N ASP A 32 15.36 -10.94 31.85
CA ASP A 32 16.54 -10.29 32.41
C ASP A 32 16.37 -10.15 33.93
N ARG A 33 16.82 -11.17 34.68
CA ARG A 33 17.17 -11.02 36.10
C ARG A 33 18.50 -11.68 36.39
N ALA A 34 19.48 -10.84 36.72
CA ALA A 34 20.78 -11.22 37.23
C ALA A 34 20.64 -12.13 38.46
N ASN A 35 21.34 -13.27 38.45
CA ASN A 35 21.54 -14.12 39.63
C ASN A 35 23.05 -14.27 39.90
N PRO A 36 23.59 -13.69 40.99
CA PRO A 36 25.00 -13.71 41.30
C PRO A 36 25.31 -14.87 42.25
N GLN A 37 25.53 -16.07 41.73
CA GLN A 37 26.18 -17.17 42.46
C GLN A 37 26.46 -18.36 41.52
N ARG A 38 27.62 -18.36 40.87
CA ARG A 38 28.26 -19.61 40.43
C ARG A 38 29.77 -19.55 40.69
N PRO A 39 30.35 -20.60 41.31
CA PRO A 39 31.76 -20.63 41.68
C PRO A 39 32.66 -20.71 40.45
N THR A 40 33.69 -19.86 40.46
CA THR A 40 34.75 -19.78 39.46
C THR A 40 35.66 -21.00 39.54
N ARG A 41 35.70 -21.81 38.49
CA ARG A 41 36.77 -22.79 38.25
C ARG A 41 37.78 -22.18 37.26
N PRO A 42 39.03 -21.93 37.66
CA PRO A 42 40.01 -21.25 36.83
C PRO A 42 40.80 -22.30 36.06
N LEU A 43 40.39 -22.65 34.83
CA LEU A 43 41.19 -23.51 33.92
C LEU A 43 40.60 -23.52 32.49
N ALA A 44 40.14 -22.36 32.01
CA ALA A 44 39.56 -22.23 30.67
C ALA A 44 40.21 -21.13 29.82
N LEU A 45 41.40 -20.65 30.17
CA LEU A 45 42.10 -19.62 29.38
C LEU A 45 43.03 -20.18 28.29
N ALA A 46 43.35 -21.48 28.31
CA ALA A 46 44.27 -22.07 27.34
C ALA A 46 43.60 -22.65 26.07
N ARG A 47 42.25 -22.70 26.01
CA ARG A 47 41.51 -23.21 24.82
C ARG A 47 40.88 -22.13 23.95
N TRP A 48 40.79 -20.89 24.43
CA TRP A 48 40.24 -19.78 23.64
C TRP A 48 41.25 -19.17 22.65
N LEU A 49 42.55 -19.32 22.88
CA LEU A 49 43.59 -18.82 21.96
C LEU A 49 43.82 -19.70 20.72
N LEU A 50 43.32 -20.94 20.69
CA LEU A 50 43.40 -21.82 19.51
C LEU A 50 42.13 -21.84 18.64
N VAL A 51 40.98 -21.40 19.17
CA VAL A 51 39.74 -21.29 18.36
C VAL A 51 39.64 -19.94 17.63
N ALA A 52 40.27 -18.89 18.17
CA ALA A 52 40.32 -17.57 17.51
C ALA A 52 41.17 -17.55 16.22
N ALA A 53 42.10 -18.50 16.04
CA ALA A 53 42.99 -18.55 14.87
C ALA A 53 42.40 -19.24 13.62
N LEU A 54 41.22 -19.87 13.71
CA LEU A 54 40.54 -20.49 12.55
C LEU A 54 39.19 -19.86 12.18
N VAL A 55 38.72 -18.87 12.95
CA VAL A 55 37.52 -18.07 12.61
C VAL A 55 37.89 -16.78 11.83
N GLY A 56 39.19 -16.51 11.65
CA GLY A 56 39.72 -15.30 11.03
C GLY A 56 39.76 -15.24 9.49
N ALA A 57 39.18 -16.21 8.76
CA ALA A 57 39.27 -16.24 7.29
C ALA A 57 37.92 -16.19 6.55
N PHE A 58 36.78 -16.21 7.25
CA PHE A 58 35.47 -15.99 6.63
C PHE A 58 34.73 -14.88 7.38
N GLY A 59 35.25 -13.66 7.23
CA GLY A 59 34.49 -12.44 7.47
C GLY A 59 33.35 -12.33 6.46
N CYS A 60 32.30 -13.13 6.61
CA CYS A 60 31.03 -12.90 5.94
C CYS A 60 30.38 -11.69 6.61
N THR A 61 30.79 -10.49 6.19
CA THR A 61 30.00 -9.29 6.43
C THR A 61 28.68 -9.47 5.68
N LEU A 62 27.62 -9.84 6.41
CA LEU A 62 26.25 -9.82 5.89
C LEU A 62 25.85 -8.36 5.70
N ALA A 63 26.29 -7.77 4.59
CA ALA A 63 25.79 -6.48 4.15
C ALA A 63 24.31 -6.63 3.73
N PRO A 64 23.41 -5.73 4.16
CA PRO A 64 22.02 -5.78 3.73
C PRO A 64 21.96 -5.62 2.20
N ARG A 65 21.43 -6.65 1.52
CA ARG A 65 21.30 -6.63 0.06
C ARG A 65 20.25 -5.60 -0.32
N LYS A 66 20.59 -4.65 -1.20
CA LYS A 66 19.59 -3.74 -1.79
C LYS A 66 18.55 -4.60 -2.52
N PRO A 67 17.23 -4.41 -2.26
CA PRO A 67 16.20 -5.22 -2.89
C PRO A 67 16.27 -5.06 -4.41
N THR A 68 16.17 -6.17 -5.14
CA THR A 68 16.24 -6.17 -6.60
C THR A 68 14.98 -5.56 -7.20
N ALA A 69 15.03 -5.19 -8.48
CA ALA A 69 13.83 -4.74 -9.21
C ALA A 69 12.72 -5.80 -9.18
N LEU A 70 13.09 -7.09 -9.13
CA LEU A 70 12.16 -8.20 -8.97
C LEU A 70 11.56 -8.25 -7.56
N ASP A 71 12.36 -8.04 -6.51
CA ASP A 71 11.86 -7.96 -5.12
C ASP A 71 10.93 -6.76 -4.92
N LEU A 72 11.25 -5.62 -5.55
CA LEU A 72 10.42 -4.41 -5.52
C LEU A 72 9.13 -4.59 -6.33
N ALA A 73 9.17 -5.35 -7.43
CA ALA A 73 7.98 -5.73 -8.20
C ALA A 73 7.10 -6.73 -7.44
N GLN A 74 7.71 -7.72 -6.77
CA GLN A 74 7.01 -8.71 -5.94
C GLN A 74 6.43 -8.13 -4.65
N ARG A 75 6.99 -7.01 -4.15
CA ARG A 75 6.42 -6.22 -3.05
C ARG A 75 5.25 -5.32 -3.47
N ARG A 76 4.96 -5.16 -4.77
CA ARG A 76 4.06 -4.09 -5.27
C ARG A 76 2.69 -4.53 -5.75
N GLU A 77 2.47 -5.81 -5.95
CA GLU A 77 1.12 -6.32 -6.09
C GLU A 77 1.00 -7.46 -5.11
N CYS A 78 0.03 -7.34 -4.20
CA CYS A 78 -0.39 -8.49 -3.41
C CYS A 78 -0.41 -9.71 -4.31
N ARG A 79 0.21 -10.80 -3.85
CA ARG A 79 0.39 -12.01 -4.63
C ARG A 79 -0.92 -12.32 -5.36
N ARG A 80 -0.91 -12.23 -6.70
CA ARG A 80 -2.11 -12.41 -7.55
C ARG A 80 -2.87 -13.66 -7.05
N GLY A 81 -4.17 -13.51 -6.78
CA GLY A 81 -5.01 -14.57 -6.24
C GLY A 81 -5.12 -14.66 -4.71
N ASN A 82 -4.44 -13.81 -3.93
CA ASN A 82 -4.59 -13.77 -2.47
C ASN A 82 -4.98 -12.39 -1.95
N ILE A 83 -6.29 -12.08 -2.00
CA ILE A 83 -6.83 -10.82 -1.45
C ILE A 83 -6.58 -10.69 0.06
N ALA A 84 -6.56 -11.78 0.82
CA ALA A 84 -6.30 -11.72 2.26
C ALA A 84 -4.93 -11.08 2.56
N SER A 85 -3.94 -11.33 1.71
CA SER A 85 -2.64 -10.65 1.77
C SER A 85 -2.75 -9.16 1.46
N CYS A 86 -3.55 -8.76 0.47
CA CYS A 86 -3.81 -7.33 0.21
C CYS A 86 -4.48 -6.64 1.39
N LEU A 87 -5.48 -7.29 1.99
CA LEU A 87 -6.24 -6.72 3.10
C LEU A 87 -5.30 -6.44 4.28
N ARG A 88 -4.46 -7.39 4.67
CA ARG A 88 -3.47 -7.18 5.72
C ARG A 88 -2.53 -6.00 5.42
N GLN A 89 -2.00 -5.91 4.21
CA GLN A 89 -1.12 -4.80 3.81
C GLN A 89 -1.86 -3.46 3.81
N CYS A 90 -3.10 -3.43 3.32
CA CYS A 90 -3.96 -2.25 3.39
C CYS A 90 -4.25 -1.83 4.83
N HIS A 91 -4.49 -2.80 5.74
CA HIS A 91 -4.73 -2.54 7.16
C HIS A 91 -3.56 -1.82 7.82
N VAL A 92 -2.31 -2.19 7.48
CA VAL A 92 -1.10 -1.53 7.99
C VAL A 92 -0.70 -0.26 7.22
N GLY A 93 -1.52 0.19 6.26
CA GLY A 93 -1.35 1.50 5.61
C GLY A 93 -0.73 1.47 4.21
N ASP A 94 -0.64 0.31 3.55
CA ASP A 94 -0.16 0.26 2.17
C ASP A 94 -1.26 0.70 1.17
N GLY A 95 -1.08 1.90 0.60
CA GLY A 95 -2.00 2.49 -0.38
C GLY A 95 -2.21 1.66 -1.66
N PRO A 96 -1.15 1.16 -2.32
CA PRO A 96 -1.26 0.27 -3.47
C PRO A 96 -2.09 -1.00 -3.16
N SER A 97 -1.88 -1.64 -2.02
CA SER A 97 -2.65 -2.81 -1.59
C SER A 97 -4.12 -2.46 -1.35
N CYS A 98 -4.43 -1.32 -0.71
CA CYS A 98 -5.81 -0.87 -0.59
C CYS A 98 -6.48 -0.65 -1.95
N TYR A 99 -5.75 -0.10 -2.91
CA TYR A 99 -6.26 0.07 -4.28
C TYR A 99 -6.47 -1.29 -4.96
N ALA A 100 -5.58 -2.26 -4.77
CA ALA A 100 -5.77 -3.62 -5.27
C ALA A 100 -7.02 -4.30 -4.68
N VAL A 101 -7.27 -4.15 -3.37
CA VAL A 101 -8.51 -4.61 -2.72
C VAL A 101 -9.73 -3.93 -3.37
N ALA A 102 -9.68 -2.62 -3.58
CA ALA A 102 -10.76 -1.90 -4.23
C ALA A 102 -11.08 -2.50 -5.61
N ARG A 103 -10.06 -2.70 -6.46
CA ARG A 103 -10.26 -3.31 -7.78
C ARG A 103 -10.84 -4.72 -7.70
N ALA A 104 -10.47 -5.50 -6.70
CA ALA A 104 -11.01 -6.83 -6.50
C ALA A 104 -12.52 -6.79 -6.18
N TYR A 105 -12.97 -5.85 -5.35
CA TYR A 105 -14.42 -5.62 -5.13
C TYR A 105 -15.14 -5.00 -6.34
N TYR A 106 -14.42 -4.32 -7.25
CA TYR A 106 -14.99 -3.80 -8.48
C TYR A 106 -15.22 -4.90 -9.52
N ALA A 107 -14.20 -5.70 -9.80
CA ALA A 107 -14.24 -6.77 -10.79
C ALA A 107 -15.05 -7.98 -10.30
N GLY A 108 -14.96 -8.28 -9.00
CA GLY A 108 -15.30 -9.59 -8.48
C GLY A 108 -14.23 -10.61 -8.83
N ASP A 109 -14.17 -11.68 -8.05
CA ASP A 109 -13.38 -12.86 -8.34
C ASP A 109 -14.28 -14.07 -8.12
N ASN A 110 -14.43 -14.92 -9.13
CA ASN A 110 -15.54 -15.88 -9.29
C ASN A 110 -15.67 -16.92 -8.16
N ASP A 111 -14.74 -16.98 -7.21
CA ASP A 111 -14.78 -17.90 -6.06
C ASP A 111 -14.46 -17.26 -4.70
N ALA A 112 -13.92 -16.02 -4.65
CA ALA A 112 -13.40 -15.43 -3.40
C ALA A 112 -14.01 -14.07 -3.03
N ILE A 113 -14.47 -13.29 -4.01
CA ILE A 113 -14.94 -11.92 -3.78
C ILE A 113 -16.13 -11.62 -4.66
N VAL A 114 -17.28 -11.41 -4.03
CA VAL A 114 -18.46 -10.89 -4.72
C VAL A 114 -18.26 -9.39 -4.96
N ARG A 115 -18.61 -8.94 -6.18
CA ARG A 115 -18.63 -7.52 -6.53
C ARG A 115 -19.41 -6.72 -5.50
N ASN A 116 -18.77 -5.69 -4.94
CA ASN A 116 -19.40 -4.83 -3.95
C ASN A 116 -19.00 -3.37 -4.19
N ARG A 117 -19.97 -2.57 -4.65
CA ARG A 117 -19.74 -1.15 -4.96
C ARG A 117 -19.43 -0.32 -3.70
N SER A 118 -19.94 -0.71 -2.54
CA SER A 118 -19.67 0.00 -1.29
C SER A 118 -18.22 -0.21 -0.85
N GLU A 119 -17.79 -1.47 -0.80
CA GLU A 119 -16.41 -1.81 -0.45
C GLU A 119 -15.41 -1.27 -1.46
N TYR A 120 -15.70 -1.34 -2.77
CA TYR A 120 -14.90 -0.68 -3.79
C TYR A 120 -14.65 0.80 -3.45
N ARG A 121 -15.72 1.57 -3.18
CA ARG A 121 -15.58 3.00 -2.87
C ARG A 121 -14.82 3.24 -1.57
N ARG A 122 -15.05 2.41 -0.55
CA ARG A 122 -14.39 2.51 0.75
C ARG A 122 -12.87 2.31 0.61
N TYR A 123 -12.44 1.21 0.01
CA TYR A 123 -11.02 0.90 -0.16
C TYR A 123 -10.34 1.85 -1.15
N LEU A 124 -11.06 2.30 -2.19
CA LEU A 124 -10.54 3.30 -3.12
C LEU A 124 -10.28 4.64 -2.43
N SER A 125 -11.21 5.10 -1.60
CA SER A 125 -11.05 6.36 -0.85
C SER A 125 -9.89 6.24 0.13
N ARG A 126 -9.82 5.14 0.89
CA ARG A 126 -8.71 4.84 1.80
C ARG A 126 -7.35 4.83 1.08
N ALA A 127 -7.26 4.24 -0.11
CA ALA A 127 -6.03 4.25 -0.88
C ALA A 127 -5.61 5.68 -1.28
N CYS A 128 -6.57 6.56 -1.61
CA CYS A 128 -6.28 7.96 -1.87
C CYS A 128 -5.82 8.71 -0.61
N ASP A 129 -6.44 8.44 0.54
CA ASP A 129 -6.02 9.01 1.84
C ASP A 129 -4.58 8.61 2.18
N LEU A 130 -4.22 7.36 1.88
CA LEU A 130 -2.86 6.80 1.93
C LEU A 130 -1.95 7.29 0.80
N ARG A 131 -2.33 8.37 0.11
CA ARG A 131 -1.55 9.07 -0.92
C ARG A 131 -1.21 8.21 -2.15
N TYR A 132 -2.00 7.20 -2.46
CA TYR A 132 -1.86 6.46 -3.70
C TYR A 132 -2.49 7.24 -4.86
N GLY A 133 -1.65 7.73 -5.79
CA GLY A 133 -2.06 8.66 -6.84
C GLY A 133 -3.20 8.12 -7.73
N ASP A 134 -3.11 6.86 -8.17
CA ASP A 134 -4.13 6.28 -9.05
C ASP A 134 -5.50 6.10 -8.37
N ALA A 135 -5.51 5.88 -7.04
CA ALA A 135 -6.76 5.87 -6.30
C ALA A 135 -7.40 7.26 -6.27
N CYS A 136 -6.63 8.30 -5.96
CA CYS A 136 -7.14 9.68 -5.99
C CYS A 136 -7.64 10.08 -7.38
N PHE A 137 -6.96 9.64 -8.44
CA PHE A 137 -7.40 9.85 -9.81
C PHE A 137 -8.79 9.27 -10.06
N GLU A 138 -9.03 8.03 -9.63
CA GLU A 138 -10.32 7.37 -9.84
C GLU A 138 -11.45 7.98 -9.01
N VAL A 139 -11.19 8.36 -7.75
CA VAL A 139 -12.17 9.10 -6.95
C VAL A 139 -12.54 10.41 -7.65
N GLY A 140 -11.54 11.23 -7.99
CA GLY A 140 -11.77 12.53 -8.61
C GLY A 140 -12.48 12.43 -9.95
N ARG A 141 -12.06 11.50 -10.82
CA ARG A 141 -12.68 11.29 -12.13
C ARG A 141 -14.14 10.84 -12.03
N ARG A 142 -14.47 9.97 -11.06
CA ARG A 142 -15.86 9.55 -10.83
C ARG A 142 -16.74 10.72 -10.38
N ILE A 143 -16.21 11.60 -9.52
CA ILE A 143 -16.94 12.80 -9.10
C ILE A 143 -17.24 13.69 -10.29
N LEU A 144 -16.23 14.00 -11.13
CA LEU A 144 -16.43 14.85 -12.30
C LEU A 144 -17.40 14.24 -13.30
N TRP A 145 -17.26 12.95 -13.62
CA TRP A 145 -18.20 12.25 -14.52
C TRP A 145 -19.66 12.31 -14.02
N TYR A 146 -19.87 12.13 -12.73
CA TYR A 146 -21.22 12.19 -12.15
C TYR A 146 -21.80 13.62 -12.16
N GLN A 147 -20.95 14.64 -12.00
CA GLN A 147 -21.38 16.04 -12.07
C GLN A 147 -21.66 16.47 -13.51
N GLU A 148 -20.86 16.02 -14.48
CA GLU A 148 -21.05 16.29 -15.91
C GLU A 148 -22.44 15.85 -16.38
N GLY A 149 -22.81 14.59 -16.10
CA GLY A 149 -24.15 14.09 -16.44
C GLY A 149 -25.30 14.83 -15.74
N GLN A 150 -25.12 15.30 -14.51
CA GLN A 150 -26.14 16.10 -13.82
C GLN A 150 -26.29 17.49 -14.43
N CYS A 151 -25.17 18.14 -14.78
CA CYS A 151 -25.15 19.46 -15.39
C CYS A 151 -25.80 19.47 -16.76
N GLU A 152 -25.57 18.44 -17.57
CA GLU A 152 -26.17 18.28 -18.90
C GLU A 152 -27.67 18.00 -18.83
N ALA A 153 -28.08 17.12 -17.92
CA ALA A 153 -29.47 16.70 -17.81
C ALA A 153 -30.40 17.86 -17.38
N LYS A 154 -29.87 18.94 -16.77
CA LYS A 154 -30.63 20.05 -16.15
C LYS A 154 -31.72 19.61 -15.16
N THR A 155 -31.77 18.32 -14.82
CA THR A 155 -32.72 17.71 -13.88
C THR A 155 -32.23 17.82 -12.44
N ALA A 156 -30.93 18.08 -12.25
CA ALA A 156 -30.31 18.35 -10.96
C ALA A 156 -29.36 19.55 -11.07
N ARG A 157 -29.13 20.24 -9.96
CA ARG A 157 -28.18 21.36 -9.92
C ARG A 157 -26.75 20.82 -9.85
N CYS A 158 -25.88 21.34 -10.72
CA CYS A 158 -24.44 21.13 -10.61
C CYS A 158 -23.97 21.50 -9.19
N ASP A 159 -23.33 20.57 -8.50
CA ASP A 159 -22.71 20.85 -7.22
C ASP A 159 -21.28 21.34 -7.46
N LYS A 160 -21.12 22.66 -7.40
CA LYS A 160 -19.82 23.31 -7.59
C LYS A 160 -18.77 22.82 -6.60
N ALA A 161 -19.14 22.54 -5.35
CA ALA A 161 -18.20 22.07 -4.34
C ALA A 161 -17.68 20.68 -4.70
N ARG A 162 -18.54 19.80 -5.23
CA ARG A 162 -18.13 18.48 -5.74
C ARG A 162 -17.25 18.59 -6.98
N ILE A 163 -17.56 19.50 -7.89
CA ILE A 163 -16.69 19.75 -9.05
C ILE A 163 -15.29 20.18 -8.59
N ASP A 164 -15.19 21.13 -7.66
CA ASP A 164 -13.91 21.60 -7.14
C ASP A 164 -13.16 20.50 -6.37
N GLU A 165 -13.85 19.66 -5.60
CA GLU A 165 -13.30 18.45 -4.97
C GLU A 165 -12.68 17.50 -6.02
N GLY A 166 -13.43 17.18 -7.08
CA GLY A 166 -12.97 16.30 -8.15
C GLY A 166 -11.72 16.85 -8.86
N ARG A 167 -11.71 18.14 -9.19
CA ARG A 167 -10.55 18.82 -9.81
C ARG A 167 -9.33 18.79 -8.89
N ALA A 168 -9.53 19.04 -7.60
CA ALA A 168 -8.47 19.00 -6.60
C ALA A 168 -7.87 17.59 -6.46
N LEU A 169 -8.70 16.55 -6.46
CA LEU A 169 -8.28 15.15 -6.38
C LEU A 169 -7.46 14.72 -7.59
N ILE A 170 -7.89 15.05 -8.81
CA ILE A 170 -7.12 14.72 -10.03
C ILE A 170 -5.79 15.49 -10.05
N THR A 171 -5.81 16.77 -9.67
CA THR A 171 -4.57 17.56 -9.55
C THR A 171 -3.63 16.99 -8.50
N ARG A 172 -4.15 16.53 -7.35
CA ARG A 172 -3.39 15.83 -6.31
C ARG A 172 -2.84 14.50 -6.82
N ALA A 173 -3.62 13.71 -7.55
CA ALA A 173 -3.20 12.43 -8.12
C ALA A 173 -1.98 12.57 -9.04
N CYS A 174 -1.98 13.59 -9.91
CA CYS A 174 -0.81 13.89 -10.76
C CYS A 174 0.41 14.33 -9.93
N ARG A 175 0.21 15.11 -8.86
CA ARG A 175 1.28 15.44 -7.90
C ARG A 175 1.85 14.20 -7.20
N LEU A 176 1.01 13.20 -6.94
CA LEU A 176 1.37 11.91 -6.36
C LEU A 176 1.95 10.90 -7.38
N GLY A 177 2.18 11.30 -8.62
CA GLY A 177 2.83 10.45 -9.63
C GLY A 177 1.88 9.60 -10.47
N SER A 178 0.56 9.81 -10.41
CA SER A 178 -0.36 9.13 -11.33
C SER A 178 -0.18 9.68 -12.75
N VAL A 179 0.40 8.85 -13.62
CA VAL A 179 0.54 9.12 -15.06
C VAL A 179 -0.82 9.40 -15.70
N ARG A 180 -1.83 8.60 -15.33
CA ARG A 180 -3.21 8.73 -15.82
C ARG A 180 -3.79 10.11 -15.50
N ALA A 181 -3.57 10.59 -14.28
CA ALA A 181 -4.03 11.92 -13.87
C ALA A 181 -3.33 13.05 -14.63
N CYS A 182 -2.00 12.98 -14.76
CA CYS A 182 -1.26 14.01 -15.49
C CYS A 182 -1.67 14.08 -16.96
N ARG A 183 -1.85 12.93 -17.61
CA ARG A 183 -2.33 12.85 -18.99
C ARG A 183 -3.75 13.40 -19.14
N LEU A 184 -4.66 13.06 -18.22
CA LEU A 184 -6.01 13.60 -18.23
C LEU A 184 -6.01 15.12 -18.07
N LEU A 185 -5.24 15.67 -17.13
CA LEU A 185 -5.14 17.12 -16.95
C LEU A 185 -4.59 17.80 -18.19
N ALA A 186 -3.55 17.24 -18.81
CA ALA A 186 -3.01 17.77 -20.06
C ALA A 186 -4.09 17.83 -21.15
N ALA A 187 -4.84 16.75 -21.36
CA ALA A 187 -5.93 16.71 -22.34
C ALA A 187 -7.06 17.69 -22.00
N ALA A 188 -7.53 17.70 -20.75
CA ALA A 188 -8.62 18.54 -20.30
C ALA A 188 -8.31 20.03 -20.46
N PHE A 189 -7.08 20.46 -20.14
CA PHE A 189 -6.64 21.86 -20.35
C PHE A 189 -6.41 22.22 -21.82
N LEU A 190 -6.13 21.26 -22.71
CA LEU A 190 -6.04 21.54 -24.16
C LEU A 190 -7.42 21.74 -24.77
N ALA A 191 -8.35 20.86 -24.42
CA ALA A 191 -9.71 20.85 -24.97
C ALA A 191 -10.63 21.87 -24.29
N GLY A 192 -10.39 22.19 -23.02
CA GLY A 192 -11.33 22.99 -22.23
C GLY A 192 -12.50 22.17 -21.67
N GLU A 193 -12.25 20.91 -21.30
CA GLU A 193 -13.27 19.91 -20.92
C GLU A 193 -13.15 19.46 -19.46
N LEU A 194 -14.09 18.63 -18.99
CA LEU A 194 -14.11 18.07 -17.63
C LEU A 194 -13.98 19.14 -16.53
N PHE A 195 -14.68 20.27 -16.72
CA PHE A 195 -14.65 21.43 -15.82
C PHE A 195 -13.26 22.11 -15.69
N PHE A 196 -12.40 21.96 -16.69
CA PHE A 196 -11.15 22.71 -16.82
C PHE A 196 -11.24 23.67 -17.99
N SER A 197 -11.08 24.97 -17.73
CA SER A 197 -10.98 25.97 -18.80
C SER A 197 -9.69 25.77 -19.60
N ARG A 198 -9.77 26.02 -20.92
CA ARG A 198 -8.63 25.87 -21.83
C ARG A 198 -7.43 26.71 -21.36
N ASP A 199 -6.27 26.08 -21.23
CA ASP A 199 -5.01 26.71 -20.84
C ASP A 199 -3.83 25.87 -21.39
N GLN A 200 -3.27 26.33 -22.50
CA GLN A 200 -2.19 25.61 -23.19
C GLN A 200 -0.92 25.52 -22.34
N SER A 201 -0.64 26.55 -21.53
CA SER A 201 0.53 26.57 -20.66
C SER A 201 0.43 25.52 -19.56
N ARG A 202 -0.74 25.41 -18.91
CA ARG A 202 -0.99 24.35 -17.92
C ARG A 202 -0.98 22.97 -18.56
N ALA A 203 -1.57 22.82 -19.74
CA ALA A 203 -1.54 21.56 -20.47
C ALA A 203 -0.10 21.09 -20.74
N GLY A 204 0.77 21.99 -21.22
CA GLY A 204 2.19 21.72 -21.46
C GLY A 204 2.90 21.22 -20.20
N ARG A 205 2.68 21.89 -19.06
CA ARG A 205 3.27 21.47 -17.76
C ARG A 205 2.84 20.07 -17.33
N TYR A 206 1.55 19.75 -17.45
CA TYR A 206 1.06 18.42 -17.09
C TYR A 206 1.53 17.34 -18.06
N ARG A 207 1.65 17.66 -19.36
CA ARG A 207 2.21 16.77 -20.37
C ARG A 207 3.68 16.45 -20.08
N GLN A 208 4.50 17.46 -19.81
CA GLN A 208 5.90 17.28 -19.42
C GLN A 208 6.03 16.42 -18.16
N ARG A 209 5.15 16.62 -17.18
CA ARG A 209 5.11 15.77 -15.98
C ARG A 209 4.74 14.32 -16.29
N ALA A 210 3.77 14.08 -17.19
CA ALA A 210 3.44 12.72 -17.62
C ALA A 210 4.63 12.04 -18.35
N CYS A 211 5.35 12.79 -19.18
CA CYS A 211 6.60 12.32 -19.81
C CYS A 211 7.65 11.94 -18.76
N ALA A 212 7.90 12.81 -17.78
CA ALA A 212 8.85 12.55 -16.69
C ALA A 212 8.47 11.34 -15.83
N LEU A 213 7.18 10.97 -15.80
CA LEU A 213 6.67 9.76 -15.14
C LEU A 213 6.69 8.50 -16.05
N GLY A 214 7.31 8.58 -17.23
CA GLY A 214 7.53 7.45 -18.13
C GLY A 214 6.48 7.28 -19.24
N HIS A 215 5.53 8.22 -19.40
CA HIS A 215 4.57 8.16 -20.51
C HIS A 215 5.20 8.73 -21.79
N GLN A 216 5.89 7.89 -22.54
CA GLN A 216 6.62 8.27 -23.76
C GLN A 216 5.79 9.07 -24.77
N PRO A 217 4.51 8.75 -25.06
CA PRO A 217 3.72 9.55 -26.00
C PRO A 217 3.46 10.98 -25.52
N SER A 218 3.67 11.29 -24.24
CA SER A 218 3.59 12.68 -23.74
C SER A 218 4.90 13.45 -23.91
N CYS A 219 6.02 12.79 -24.18
CA CYS A 219 7.29 13.45 -24.47
C CYS A 219 7.31 14.05 -25.87
N LEU A 220 6.58 13.42 -26.77
CA LEU A 220 6.35 13.87 -28.13
C LEU A 220 5.14 14.80 -28.09
N GLY A 221 5.38 16.10 -27.87
CA GLY A 221 4.30 17.07 -27.99
C GLY A 221 3.81 17.15 -29.44
N PRO A 222 2.51 17.40 -29.69
CA PRO A 222 2.11 18.29 -30.77
C PRO A 222 2.55 19.71 -30.45
#